data_AF-A0A1Q5UCP1-F1
#
_entry.id   AF-A0A1Q5UCP1-F1
#
_cell.length_a   1.000
_cell.length_b   1.000
_cell.length_c   1.000
_cell.angle_alpha   90.00
_cell.angle_beta   90.00
_cell.angle_gamma   90.00
#
_symmetry.space_group_name_H-M   'P 1'
#
loop_
_entity.id
_entity.type
_entity.pdbx_description
1 polymer ?
#
loop_
_entity_poly.entity_id
_entity_poly.type
_entity_poly.pdbx_seq_one_letter_code
_entity_poly.pdbx_strand_id
1 'polypeptide(L)'
;MGRNSGGSQENKLRGYKAATHNPRVSEQARAHAQQEADKMSNYGSDEERHEENVKRGLKAAMHNPRVSEGGRRGAKDKLNEMGEPAE
;
A
#
# COMPACT_ATOMS: atom_id res chain seq x y z
N MET A 1 -9.38 -3.75 21.01
CA MET A 1 -8.88 -2.77 20.00
C MET A 1 -7.36 -2.81 20.00
N GLY A 2 -6.75 -3.50 19.04
CA GLY A 2 -5.29 -3.55 18.90
C GLY A 2 -4.92 -3.39 17.44
N ARG A 3 -3.80 -2.70 17.18
CA ARG A 3 -3.17 -2.30 15.90
C ARG A 3 -3.24 -0.80 15.64
N ASN A 4 -2.31 -0.03 16.21
CA ASN A 4 -1.99 1.31 15.67
C ASN A 4 -0.50 1.67 15.75
N SER A 5 0.39 0.69 15.67
CA SER A 5 1.83 0.96 15.60
C SER A 5 2.34 1.03 14.15
N GLY A 6 1.72 0.27 13.22
CA GLY A 6 2.11 0.26 11.80
C GLY A 6 1.65 1.49 11.00
N GLY A 7 0.46 2.02 11.27
CA GLY A 7 -0.07 3.20 10.56
C GLY A 7 0.74 4.48 10.80
N SER A 8 1.35 4.62 11.98
CA SER A 8 2.14 5.81 12.33
C SER A 8 3.44 5.92 11.53
N GLN A 9 4.10 4.80 11.25
CA GLN A 9 5.32 4.82 10.43
C GLN A 9 4.98 4.95 8.94
N GLU A 10 3.92 4.31 8.47
CA GLU A 10 3.47 4.44 7.08
C GLU A 10 3.03 5.88 6.74
N ASN A 11 2.27 6.51 7.63
CA ASN A 11 1.85 7.90 7.45
C ASN A 11 3.05 8.85 7.41
N LYS A 12 4.09 8.59 8.21
CA LYS A 12 5.35 9.34 8.17
C LYS A 12 6.09 9.14 6.84
N LEU A 13 6.22 7.89 6.37
CA LEU A 13 6.83 7.59 5.06
C LEU A 13 6.11 8.33 3.93
N ARG A 14 4.77 8.29 3.92
CA ARG A 14 3.94 9.04 2.96
C ARG A 14 4.17 10.55 3.06
N GLY A 15 4.27 11.09 4.27
CA GLY A 15 4.58 12.50 4.51
C GLY A 15 5.95 12.91 3.98
N TYR A 16 6.98 12.09 4.20
CA TYR A 16 8.31 12.35 3.68
C TYR A 16 8.36 12.27 2.15
N LYS A 17 7.73 11.26 1.53
CA LYS A 17 7.57 11.18 0.06
C LYS A 17 6.81 12.39 -0.50
N ALA A 18 5.84 12.94 0.22
CA ALA A 18 5.15 14.15 -0.21
C ALA A 18 6.07 15.39 -0.12
N ALA A 19 6.89 15.48 0.93
CA ALA A 19 7.81 16.58 1.14
C ALA A 19 8.89 16.65 0.04
N THR A 20 9.38 15.52 -0.48
CA THR A 20 10.38 15.48 -1.56
C THR A 20 9.87 16.08 -2.87
N HIS A 21 8.57 15.96 -3.17
CA HIS A 21 7.95 16.50 -4.38
C HIS A 21 7.35 17.90 -4.21
N ASN A 22 7.32 18.44 -2.99
CA ASN A 22 6.69 19.72 -2.73
C ASN A 22 7.61 20.89 -3.12
N PRO A 23 7.23 21.73 -4.10
CA PRO A 23 8.07 22.86 -4.56
C PRO A 23 8.20 23.96 -3.50
N ARG A 24 7.36 23.96 -2.46
CA ARG A 24 7.43 24.93 -1.34
C ARG A 24 8.46 24.54 -0.26
N VAL A 25 9.08 23.37 -0.38
CA VAL A 25 10.05 22.86 0.59
C VAL A 25 11.47 23.16 0.11
N SER A 26 12.35 23.56 1.03
CA SER A 26 13.76 23.83 0.73
C SER A 26 14.50 22.58 0.27
N GLU A 27 15.57 22.76 -0.51
CA GLU A 27 16.43 21.67 -1.00
C GLU A 27 16.96 20.80 0.15
N GLN A 28 17.41 21.42 1.25
CA GLN A 28 17.92 20.73 2.42
C GLN A 28 16.85 19.86 3.11
N ALA A 29 15.62 20.38 3.22
CA ALA A 29 14.51 19.64 3.81
C ALA A 29 14.04 18.50 2.89
N ARG A 30 14.09 18.68 1.57
CA ARG A 30 13.83 17.60 0.59
C ARG A 30 14.87 16.48 0.70
N ALA A 31 16.16 16.82 0.79
CA ALA A 31 17.22 15.84 0.97
C ALA A 31 17.05 15.02 2.27
N HIS A 32 16.73 15.68 3.38
CA HIS A 32 16.44 15.00 4.65
C HIS A 32 15.19 14.10 4.55
N ALA A 33 14.10 14.60 3.96
CA ALA A 33 12.89 13.81 3.76
C ALA A 33 13.16 12.57 2.88
N GLN A 34 13.99 12.69 1.86
CA GLN A 34 14.37 11.57 1.01
C GLN A 34 15.16 10.50 1.77
N GLN A 35 16.13 10.91 2.61
CA GLN A 35 16.90 9.98 3.44
C GLN A 35 16.03 9.24 4.47
N GLU A 36 15.14 9.97 5.15
CA GLU A 36 14.22 9.36 6.13
C GLU A 36 13.20 8.45 5.44
N ALA A 37 12.71 8.84 4.27
CA ALA A 37 11.84 7.99 3.47
C ALA A 37 12.54 6.70 3.04
N ASP A 38 13.79 6.77 2.59
CA ASP A 38 14.57 5.60 2.16
C ASP A 38 14.81 4.62 3.32
N LYS A 39 15.27 5.14 4.46
CA LYS A 39 15.44 4.36 5.70
C LYS A 39 14.14 3.65 6.12
N MET A 40 13.00 4.34 6.02
CA MET A 40 11.70 3.78 6.40
C MET A 40 11.10 2.87 5.33
N SER A 41 11.43 3.07 4.04
CA SER A 41 10.99 2.20 2.93
C SER A 41 11.68 0.85 2.99
N ASN A 42 12.90 0.78 3.52
CA ASN A 42 13.64 -0.46 3.69
C ASN A 42 13.02 -1.44 4.72
N TYR A 43 12.01 -1.01 5.49
CA TYR A 43 11.28 -1.86 6.45
C TYR A 43 10.06 -2.58 5.85
N GLY A 44 9.75 -2.37 4.58
CA GLY A 44 8.74 -3.14 3.83
C GLY A 44 8.94 -2.92 2.34
N SER A 45 9.41 -3.94 1.64
CA SER A 45 9.64 -3.87 0.18
C SER A 45 8.38 -3.33 -0.51
N ASP A 46 8.55 -2.37 -1.44
CA ASP A 46 7.44 -1.83 -2.23
C ASP A 46 6.68 -2.96 -2.98
N GLU A 47 7.37 -4.06 -3.30
CA GLU A 47 6.83 -5.30 -3.89
C GLU A 47 5.80 -5.98 -2.97
N GLU A 48 6.18 -6.28 -1.73
CA GLU A 48 5.30 -6.98 -0.77
C GLU A 48 4.06 -6.14 -0.45
N ARG A 49 4.25 -4.82 -0.35
CA ARG A 49 3.15 -3.85 -0.23
C ARG A 49 2.26 -3.81 -1.47
N HIS A 50 2.83 -3.94 -2.67
CA HIS A 50 2.05 -4.00 -3.89
C HIS A 50 1.16 -5.25 -3.88
N GLU A 51 1.73 -6.41 -3.56
CA GLU A 51 0.99 -7.67 -3.46
C GLU A 51 -0.15 -7.61 -2.42
N GLU A 52 0.12 -7.09 -1.22
CA GLU A 52 -0.92 -6.94 -0.19
C GLU A 52 -2.06 -6.01 -0.64
N ASN A 53 -1.74 -4.90 -1.31
CA ASN A 53 -2.73 -3.97 -1.83
C ASN A 53 -3.57 -4.61 -2.94
N VAL A 54 -2.94 -5.38 -3.83
CA VAL A 54 -3.64 -6.14 -4.88
C VAL A 54 -4.57 -7.16 -4.26
N LYS A 55 -4.10 -7.98 -3.31
CA LYS A 55 -4.92 -8.94 -2.56
C LYS A 55 -6.14 -8.26 -1.93
N ARG A 56 -5.94 -7.12 -1.25
CA ARG A 56 -7.03 -6.35 -0.65
C ARG A 56 -8.03 -5.84 -1.68
N GLY A 57 -7.55 -5.34 -2.83
CA GLY A 57 -8.40 -4.87 -3.91
C GLY A 57 -9.26 -5.99 -4.53
N LEU A 58 -8.67 -7.16 -4.72
CA LEU A 58 -9.38 -8.34 -5.23
C LEU A 58 -10.44 -8.83 -4.25
N LYS A 59 -10.14 -8.89 -2.94
CA LYS A 59 -11.12 -9.22 -1.89
C LYS A 59 -12.27 -8.22 -1.89
N ALA A 60 -11.98 -6.93 -2.01
CA ALA A 60 -13.02 -5.90 -2.11
C ALA A 60 -13.89 -6.06 -3.37
N ALA A 61 -13.28 -6.41 -4.51
CA ALA A 61 -14.01 -6.66 -5.74
C ALA A 61 -14.99 -7.83 -5.61
N MET A 62 -14.62 -8.90 -4.88
CA MET A 62 -15.49 -10.06 -4.62
C MET A 62 -16.78 -9.71 -3.87
N HIS A 63 -16.74 -8.75 -2.95
CA HIS A 63 -17.91 -8.35 -2.16
C HIS A 63 -18.66 -7.14 -2.73
N ASN A 64 -18.14 -6.49 -3.77
CA ASN A 64 -18.74 -5.29 -4.31
C ASN A 64 -19.94 -5.63 -5.23
N PRO A 65 -21.18 -5.21 -4.87
CA PRO A 65 -22.37 -5.51 -5.66
C PRO A 65 -22.37 -4.83 -7.05
N ARG A 66 -21.52 -3.83 -7.27
CA ARG A 66 -21.34 -3.17 -8.56
C ARG A 66 -20.42 -3.94 -9.51
N VAL A 67 -19.74 -4.99 -9.03
CA VAL A 67 -18.87 -5.84 -9.85
C VAL A 67 -19.68 -7.01 -10.40
N SER A 68 -19.51 -7.27 -11.70
CA SER A 68 -20.16 -8.38 -12.38
C SER A 68 -19.78 -9.73 -11.77
N GLU A 69 -20.62 -10.75 -11.95
CA GLU A 69 -20.31 -12.13 -11.55
C GLU A 69 -18.97 -12.60 -12.14
N GLY A 70 -18.71 -12.30 -13.43
CA GLY A 70 -17.45 -12.63 -14.09
C GLY A 70 -16.24 -11.92 -13.46
N GLY A 71 -16.39 -10.64 -13.08
CA GLY A 71 -15.35 -9.89 -12.39
C GLY A 71 -15.06 -10.42 -10.99
N ARG A 72 -16.09 -10.86 -10.25
CA ARG A 72 -15.94 -11.48 -8.94
C ARG A 72 -15.26 -12.85 -9.01
N ARG A 73 -15.60 -13.67 -10.01
CA ARG A 73 -14.90 -14.93 -10.29
C ARG A 73 -13.43 -14.70 -10.61
N GLY A 74 -13.12 -13.80 -11.55
CA GLY A 74 -11.74 -13.47 -11.89
C GLY A 74 -10.93 -12.94 -10.70
N ALA A 75 -11.56 -12.16 -9.82
CA ALA A 75 -10.92 -11.71 -8.57
C ALA A 75 -10.61 -12.87 -7.62
N LYS A 76 -11.52 -13.85 -7.52
CA LYS A 76 -11.35 -15.07 -6.73
C LYS A 76 -10.21 -15.95 -7.28
N ASP A 77 -10.18 -16.17 -8.59
CA ASP A 77 -9.13 -16.95 -9.25
C ASP A 77 -7.75 -16.31 -9.04
N LYS A 78 -7.66 -14.99 -9.16
CA LYS A 78 -6.40 -14.25 -8.96
C LYS A 78 -5.91 -14.27 -7.52
N LEU A 79 -6.82 -14.22 -6.54
CA LEU A 79 -6.46 -14.42 -5.12
C LEU A 79 -5.91 -15.82 -4.85
N ASN A 80 -6.55 -16.84 -5.43
CA ASN A 80 -6.10 -18.22 -5.29
C ASN A 80 -4.73 -18.46 -5.93
N GLU A 81 -4.46 -17.85 -7.10
CA GLU A 81 -3.13 -17.86 -7.73
C GLU A 81 -2.06 -17.21 -6.84
N MET A 82 -2.43 -16.18 -6.07
CA MET A 82 -1.56 -15.51 -5.10
C MET A 82 -1.43 -16.26 -3.76
N GLY A 83 -1.97 -17.48 -3.65
CA GLY A 83 -1.94 -18.29 -2.43
C GLY A 83 -2.83 -17.80 -1.29
N GLU A 84 -3.77 -16.88 -1.57
CA GLU A 84 -4.75 -16.40 -0.59
C GLU A 84 -6.09 -17.13 -0.79
N PRO A 85 -6.58 -17.87 0.22
CA PRO A 85 -7.91 -18.45 0.16
C PRO A 85 -8.95 -17.32 0.18
N ALA A 86 -9.82 -17.34 -0.81
CA ALA A 86 -10.97 -16.46 -0.89
C ALA A 86 -12.12 -17.05 -0.03
N GLU A 87 -12.03 -16.88 1.28
CA GLU A 87 -13.14 -17.13 2.23
C GLU A 87 -14.08 -15.93 2.33
#